data_AF-A0A2N2JMK2-F1
#
_entry.id   AF-A0A2N2JMK2-F1
#
_cell.length_a   1.000
_cell.length_b   1.000
_cell.length_c   1.000
_cell.angle_alpha   90.00
_cell.angle_beta   90.00
_cell.angle_gamma   90.00
#
_symmetry.space_group_name_H-M   'P 1'
#
loop_
_entity.id
_entity.type
_entity.pdbx_description
1 polymer ?
#
loop_
_entity_poly.entity_id
_entity_poly.type
_entity_poly.pdbx_seq_one_letter_code
_entity_poly.pdbx_strand_id
1 'polypeptide(L)'
;MGSPTWRGHHAARPLAACVFVVFGVLSPVAAAAGPPPLIGPLAAPEALEIIVRDVPPEVREEGYRVLLVRAIDSWTDGDAKALRATLPEVAKAGPRAPLYDPPTEEERRIVEFAMYHCDNAAARYAKPFVMLELIRVEKDYGIPDELRGVTLAAWCSEAAYQLDAVVGDGGAAIGILQLHPQLASLCGAPDLRHDPIASAQCWLWNLRRIYAKSSRMCRPKNAWKAAELWLSQGGKKSGYSCKRVSSHVARLEQWHRGLAREEQVASARAKR
;
A
#
# COMPACT_ATOMS: atom_id res chain seq x y z
N MET A 1 -19.10 -0.09 70.02
CA MET A 1 -19.52 -1.40 69.50
C MET A 1 -20.67 -1.16 68.54
N GLY A 2 -20.43 -1.30 67.24
CA GLY A 2 -21.41 -1.08 66.18
C GLY A 2 -20.84 -1.58 64.86
N SER A 3 -21.37 -2.70 64.38
CA SER A 3 -20.92 -3.37 63.16
C SER A 3 -21.75 -2.91 61.96
N PRO A 4 -21.14 -2.51 60.83
CA PRO A 4 -21.87 -2.33 59.59
C PRO A 4 -21.82 -3.61 58.75
N THR A 5 -22.99 -4.18 58.48
CA THR A 5 -23.22 -5.24 57.50
C THR A 5 -23.33 -4.64 56.09
N TRP A 6 -22.39 -4.95 55.20
CA TRP A 6 -22.53 -4.67 53.76
C TRP A 6 -22.88 -5.97 53.03
N ARG A 7 -24.08 -5.98 52.41
CA ARG A 7 -24.57 -7.04 51.53
C ARG A 7 -23.94 -6.91 50.15
N GLY A 8 -23.47 -8.02 49.62
CA GLY A 8 -22.88 -8.13 48.30
C GLY A 8 -23.89 -8.13 47.16
N HIS A 9 -23.46 -7.58 46.03
CA HIS A 9 -23.95 -7.93 44.70
C HIS A 9 -22.73 -8.22 43.82
N HIS A 10 -22.46 -9.51 43.60
CA HIS A 10 -21.53 -9.97 42.56
C HIS A 10 -22.27 -9.92 41.23
N ALA A 11 -21.93 -8.97 40.36
CA ALA A 11 -22.29 -9.02 38.96
C ALA A 11 -21.37 -10.05 38.26
N ALA A 12 -21.98 -11.05 37.63
CA ALA A 12 -21.28 -12.04 36.81
C ALA A 12 -20.61 -11.34 35.61
N ARG A 13 -19.30 -11.55 35.44
CA ARG A 13 -18.57 -11.18 34.23
C ARG A 13 -18.76 -12.28 33.19
N PRO A 14 -19.10 -11.98 31.93
CA PRO A 14 -19.13 -13.00 30.88
C PRO A 14 -17.70 -13.48 30.59
N LEU A 15 -17.59 -14.81 30.46
CA LEU A 15 -16.38 -15.52 30.10
C LEU A 15 -15.91 -15.08 28.70
N ALA A 16 -14.66 -14.63 28.62
CA ALA A 16 -13.99 -14.42 27.34
C ALA A 16 -13.77 -15.78 26.68
N ALA A 17 -14.27 -15.94 25.46
CA ALA A 17 -14.00 -17.12 24.64
C ALA A 17 -12.52 -17.10 24.21
N CYS A 18 -11.75 -18.09 24.65
CA CYS A 18 -10.43 -18.38 24.10
C CYS A 18 -10.60 -19.13 22.78
N VAL A 19 -10.13 -18.53 21.68
CA VAL A 19 -10.00 -19.22 20.39
C VAL A 19 -8.67 -19.96 20.39
N PHE A 20 -8.72 -21.29 20.27
CA PHE A 20 -7.54 -22.12 20.02
C PHE A 20 -7.44 -22.39 18.52
N VAL A 21 -6.30 -22.02 17.92
CA VAL A 21 -5.96 -22.40 16.55
C VAL A 21 -5.08 -23.63 16.61
N VAL A 22 -5.56 -24.75 16.07
CA VAL A 22 -4.78 -25.99 15.91
C VAL A 22 -4.20 -26.00 14.50
N PHE A 23 -2.88 -26.05 14.39
CA PHE A 23 -2.19 -26.28 13.11
C PHE A 23 -1.95 -27.78 12.92
N GLY A 24 -2.57 -28.37 11.90
CA GLY A 24 -2.23 -29.69 11.42
C GLY A 24 -0.93 -29.64 10.61
N VAL A 25 0.09 -30.39 11.04
CA VAL A 25 1.33 -30.59 10.29
C VAL A 25 1.12 -31.75 9.32
N LEU A 26 1.25 -31.50 8.01
CA LEU A 26 1.42 -32.56 7.02
C LEU A 26 2.87 -32.60 6.55
N SER A 27 3.50 -33.76 6.76
CA SER A 27 4.86 -34.12 6.37
C SER A 27 4.99 -34.43 4.86
N PRO A 28 6.22 -34.50 4.31
CA PRO A 28 6.51 -34.12 2.94
C PRO A 28 6.39 -35.29 1.96
N VAL A 29 5.97 -34.98 0.73
CA VAL A 29 6.18 -35.87 -0.43
C VAL A 29 7.51 -35.52 -1.10
N ALA A 30 8.24 -36.57 -1.45
CA ALA A 30 9.64 -36.61 -1.80
C ALA A 30 10.06 -35.80 -3.04
N ALA A 31 11.35 -35.45 -3.03
CA ALA A 31 12.07 -34.68 -4.02
C ALA A 31 12.18 -35.35 -5.40
N ALA A 32 12.05 -34.53 -6.46
CA ALA A 32 12.67 -34.79 -7.75
C ALA A 32 13.59 -33.59 -8.09
N ALA A 33 14.84 -33.91 -8.46
CA ALA A 33 15.92 -32.96 -8.63
C ALA A 33 15.80 -32.17 -9.95
N GLY A 34 15.62 -30.86 -9.84
CA GLY A 34 15.70 -29.87 -10.93
C GLY A 34 14.97 -28.57 -10.56
N PRO A 35 15.45 -27.38 -11.00
CA PRO A 35 14.71 -26.15 -10.77
C PRO A 35 13.38 -26.19 -11.55
N PRO A 36 12.22 -25.98 -10.90
CA PRO A 36 10.94 -26.04 -11.58
C PRO A 36 10.79 -24.85 -12.56
N PRO A 37 10.23 -25.06 -13.77
CA PRO A 37 9.81 -23.97 -14.62
C PRO A 37 8.66 -23.18 -13.97
N LEU A 38 8.69 -21.84 -14.07
CA LEU A 38 7.63 -20.94 -13.58
C LEU A 38 6.30 -21.02 -14.36
N ILE A 39 6.16 -22.01 -15.24
CA ILE A 39 4.96 -22.23 -16.06
C ILE A 39 4.61 -23.71 -15.95
N GLY A 40 3.65 -24.03 -15.09
CA GLY A 40 2.87 -25.25 -15.13
C GLY A 40 1.39 -24.89 -15.25
N PRO A 41 0.56 -25.68 -15.95
CA PRO A 41 -0.88 -25.45 -15.99
C PRO A 41 -1.41 -25.52 -14.55
N LEU A 42 -2.18 -24.51 -14.14
CA LEU A 42 -2.93 -24.51 -12.90
C LEU A 42 -3.78 -25.79 -12.86
N ALA A 43 -3.35 -26.75 -12.02
CA ALA A 43 -4.22 -27.85 -11.64
C ALA A 43 -5.50 -27.24 -11.06
N ALA A 44 -6.65 -27.78 -11.49
CA ALA A 44 -7.96 -27.36 -11.04
C ALA A 44 -8.00 -27.28 -9.50
N PRO A 45 -8.65 -26.26 -8.92
CA PRO A 45 -8.75 -26.17 -7.47
C PRO A 45 -9.69 -27.26 -6.97
N GLU A 46 -9.15 -28.32 -6.38
CA GLU A 46 -9.91 -29.05 -5.37
C GLU A 46 -10.11 -28.08 -4.19
N ALA A 47 -11.38 -27.85 -3.89
CA ALA A 47 -11.86 -26.81 -3.01
C ALA A 47 -11.20 -26.88 -1.63
N LEU A 48 -10.41 -25.85 -1.30
CA LEU A 48 -10.06 -25.55 0.08
C LEU A 48 -11.29 -24.90 0.73
N GLU A 49 -12.15 -25.71 1.32
CA GLU A 49 -13.33 -25.23 2.05
C GLU A 49 -12.88 -24.62 3.38
N ILE A 50 -12.62 -23.30 3.38
CA ILE A 50 -12.38 -22.55 4.62
C ILE A 50 -13.72 -22.43 5.34
N ILE A 51 -13.93 -23.26 6.37
CA ILE A 51 -15.11 -23.16 7.23
C ILE A 51 -14.98 -21.91 8.10
N VAL A 52 -15.50 -20.79 7.62
CA VAL A 52 -15.68 -19.57 8.42
C VAL A 52 -16.94 -19.74 9.28
N ARG A 53 -16.83 -20.31 10.49
CA ARG A 53 -17.94 -20.28 11.44
C ARG A 53 -18.05 -18.88 12.05
N ASP A 54 -19.29 -18.42 12.22
CA ASP A 54 -19.70 -17.15 12.85
C ASP A 54 -19.57 -15.86 12.02
N VAL A 55 -19.91 -15.95 10.73
CA VAL A 55 -20.28 -14.77 9.93
C VAL A 55 -21.79 -14.81 9.69
N PRO A 56 -22.56 -13.78 10.11
CA PRO A 56 -23.99 -13.72 9.85
C PRO A 56 -24.29 -13.92 8.36
N PRO A 57 -25.34 -14.65 7.97
CA PRO A 57 -25.64 -14.92 6.57
C PRO A 57 -25.79 -13.65 5.74
N GLU A 58 -26.21 -12.53 6.35
CA GLU A 58 -26.31 -11.22 5.69
C GLU A 58 -24.94 -10.69 5.18
N VAL A 59 -23.85 -11.14 5.80
CA VAL A 59 -22.45 -10.74 5.53
C VAL A 59 -21.80 -11.70 4.51
N ARG A 60 -22.46 -12.79 4.10
CA ARG A 60 -21.90 -13.73 3.11
C ARG A 60 -22.34 -13.44 1.67
N GLU A 61 -23.51 -12.82 1.48
CA GLU A 61 -24.07 -12.58 0.14
C GLU A 61 -23.61 -11.26 -0.49
N GLU A 62 -23.12 -10.32 0.32
CA GLU A 62 -22.53 -9.08 -0.17
C GLU A 62 -21.01 -9.16 -0.07
N GLY A 63 -20.35 -9.64 -1.13
CA GLY A 63 -18.88 -9.65 -1.23
C GLY A 63 -18.32 -8.26 -0.88
N TYR A 64 -17.73 -8.14 0.32
CA TYR A 64 -17.36 -6.84 0.89
C TYR A 64 -16.31 -6.13 0.03
N ARG A 65 -16.78 -5.13 -0.71
CA ARG A 65 -16.02 -3.95 -1.10
C ARG A 65 -16.18 -2.90 0.00
N VAL A 66 -15.17 -2.70 0.84
CA VAL A 66 -15.00 -1.39 1.50
C VAL A 66 -14.16 -0.52 0.57
N LEU A 67 -14.81 -0.07 -0.51
CA LEU A 67 -14.33 0.96 -1.41
C LEU A 67 -14.80 2.29 -0.83
N LEU A 68 -13.95 2.98 -0.05
CA LEU A 68 -14.15 4.39 0.22
C LEU A 68 -13.54 5.22 -0.92
N VAL A 69 -13.98 4.98 -2.15
CA VAL A 69 -13.71 5.86 -3.29
C VAL A 69 -15.03 6.52 -3.64
N ARG A 70 -15.31 7.63 -2.95
CA ARG A 70 -16.18 8.63 -3.53
C ARG A 70 -15.29 9.38 -4.54
N ALA A 71 -15.58 9.27 -5.83
CA ALA A 71 -15.07 10.22 -6.80
C ALA A 71 -15.65 11.58 -6.39
N ILE A 72 -14.86 12.41 -5.73
CA ILE A 72 -15.29 13.75 -5.32
C ILE A 72 -14.59 14.75 -6.22
N ASP A 73 -15.35 15.30 -7.15
CA ASP A 73 -14.92 16.38 -8.03
C ASP A 73 -14.62 17.68 -7.24
N SER A 74 -15.07 17.74 -5.98
CA SER A 74 -14.82 18.85 -5.04
C SER A 74 -14.52 18.36 -3.61
N TRP A 75 -13.24 18.29 -3.25
CA TRP A 75 -12.80 17.95 -1.89
C TRP A 75 -13.10 19.07 -0.90
N THR A 76 -13.80 18.77 0.20
CA THR A 76 -14.12 19.72 1.27
C THR A 76 -13.39 19.36 2.58
N ASP A 77 -13.34 20.30 3.52
CA ASP A 77 -12.85 20.03 4.89
C ASP A 77 -13.70 18.97 5.61
N GLY A 78 -14.98 18.82 5.22
CA GLY A 78 -15.86 17.75 5.70
C GLY A 78 -15.40 16.37 5.27
N ASP A 79 -14.94 16.22 4.02
CA ASP A 79 -14.44 14.94 3.48
C ASP A 79 -13.13 14.53 4.17
N ALA A 80 -12.25 15.49 4.45
CA ALA A 80 -11.02 15.23 5.21
C ALA A 80 -11.32 14.75 6.64
N LYS A 81 -12.34 15.32 7.29
CA LYS A 81 -12.77 14.93 8.64
C LYS A 81 -13.40 13.53 8.64
N ALA A 82 -14.24 13.22 7.65
CA ALA A 82 -14.86 11.91 7.49
C ALA A 82 -13.80 10.81 7.25
N LEU A 83 -12.84 11.06 6.35
CA LEU A 83 -11.75 10.13 6.09
C LEU A 83 -10.92 9.86 7.36
N ARG A 84 -10.54 10.91 8.09
CA ARG A 84 -9.82 10.78 9.38
C ARG A 84 -10.58 9.96 10.42
N ALA A 85 -11.90 10.07 10.45
CA ALA A 85 -12.72 9.27 11.37
C ALA A 85 -12.74 7.78 10.99
N THR A 86 -12.63 7.45 9.71
CA THR A 86 -12.64 6.06 9.22
C THR A 86 -11.27 5.37 9.24
N LEU A 87 -10.17 6.12 9.15
CA LEU A 87 -8.81 5.56 9.07
C LEU A 87 -8.44 4.59 10.23
N PRO A 88 -8.80 4.87 11.50
CA PRO A 88 -8.53 3.93 12.60
C PRO A 88 -9.27 2.60 12.46
N GLU A 89 -10.48 2.61 11.92
CA GLU A 89 -11.26 1.38 11.70
C GLU A 89 -10.72 0.57 10.51
N VAL A 90 -10.26 1.25 9.45
CA VAL A 90 -9.55 0.60 8.33
C VAL A 90 -8.24 -0.04 8.81
N ALA A 91 -7.50 0.62 9.71
CA ALA A 91 -6.27 0.06 10.29
C ALA A 91 -6.53 -1.15 11.21
N LYS A 92 -7.70 -1.22 11.85
CA LYS A 92 -8.12 -2.36 12.70
C LYS A 92 -8.68 -3.54 11.91
N ALA A 93 -9.16 -3.34 10.69
CA ALA A 93 -9.82 -4.36 9.89
C ALA A 93 -8.91 -5.54 9.45
N GLY A 94 -7.62 -5.50 9.80
CA GLY A 94 -6.66 -6.52 9.39
C GLY A 94 -6.35 -6.45 7.89
N PRO A 95 -5.51 -7.38 7.37
CA PRO A 95 -5.20 -7.42 5.96
C PRO A 95 -6.51 -7.54 5.17
N ARG A 96 -6.73 -6.59 4.24
CA ARG A 96 -7.83 -6.64 3.27
C ARG A 96 -7.86 -8.03 2.64
N ALA A 97 -9.06 -8.54 2.40
CA ALA A 97 -9.25 -9.78 1.64
C ALA A 97 -8.35 -9.76 0.40
N PRO A 98 -7.67 -10.87 0.08
CA PRO A 98 -6.70 -10.90 -1.00
C PRO A 98 -7.29 -10.29 -2.26
N LEU A 99 -6.49 -9.49 -2.96
CA LEU A 99 -6.77 -8.95 -4.28
C LEU A 99 -7.29 -10.07 -5.20
N TYR A 100 -8.61 -10.22 -5.32
CA TYR A 100 -9.21 -11.31 -6.11
C TYR A 100 -9.06 -11.09 -7.61
N ASP A 101 -8.90 -9.84 -8.05
CA ASP A 101 -8.68 -9.56 -9.47
C ASP A 101 -7.22 -9.85 -9.84
N PRO A 102 -6.97 -10.73 -10.83
CA PRO A 102 -5.62 -10.98 -11.33
C PRO A 102 -4.99 -9.65 -11.78
N PRO A 103 -3.66 -9.49 -11.64
CA PRO A 103 -2.98 -8.28 -12.11
C PRO A 103 -3.21 -8.08 -13.60
N THR A 104 -3.47 -6.84 -14.01
CA THR A 104 -3.47 -6.51 -15.44
C THR A 104 -2.06 -6.68 -16.01
N GLU A 105 -1.95 -6.78 -17.33
CA GLU A 105 -0.64 -6.85 -17.98
C GLU A 105 0.22 -5.61 -17.69
N GLU A 106 -0.39 -4.43 -17.64
CA GLU A 106 0.28 -3.19 -17.26
C GLU A 106 0.79 -3.24 -15.82
N GLU A 107 -0.05 -3.65 -14.86
CA GLU A 107 0.33 -3.79 -13.45
C GLU A 107 1.50 -4.77 -13.30
N ARG A 108 1.43 -5.93 -13.97
CA ARG A 108 2.49 -6.94 -13.98
C ARG A 108 3.80 -6.35 -14.49
N ARG A 109 3.78 -5.68 -15.65
CA ARG A 109 4.97 -5.07 -16.25
C ARG A 109 5.59 -4.00 -15.34
N ILE A 110 4.78 -3.14 -14.72
CA ILE A 110 5.29 -2.12 -13.80
C ILE A 110 5.96 -2.78 -12.58
N VAL A 111 5.31 -3.76 -11.94
CA VAL A 111 5.87 -4.46 -10.78
C VAL A 111 7.17 -5.17 -11.14
N GLU A 112 7.17 -6.00 -12.19
CA GLU A 112 8.36 -6.74 -12.63
C GLU A 112 9.50 -5.78 -12.95
N PHE A 113 9.24 -4.71 -13.73
CA PHE A 113 10.27 -3.76 -14.08
C PHE A 113 10.85 -3.06 -12.84
N ALA A 114 10.00 -2.63 -11.92
CA ALA A 114 10.41 -1.99 -10.68
C ALA A 114 11.26 -2.91 -9.80
N MET A 115 10.97 -4.22 -9.75
CA MET A 115 11.73 -5.21 -9.00
C MET A 115 13.19 -5.35 -9.48
N TYR A 116 13.40 -5.32 -10.80
CA TYR A 116 14.72 -5.54 -11.40
C TYR A 116 15.53 -4.26 -11.61
N HIS A 117 14.91 -3.08 -11.51
CA HIS A 117 15.55 -1.78 -11.80
C HIS A 117 15.61 -0.84 -10.59
N CYS A 118 15.59 -1.40 -9.39
CA CYS A 118 15.89 -0.64 -8.19
C CYS A 118 17.38 -0.75 -7.85
N ASP A 119 18.15 0.32 -8.13
CA ASP A 119 19.61 0.31 -7.95
C ASP A 119 20.06 0.00 -6.50
N ASN A 120 19.20 0.31 -5.54
CA ASN A 120 19.51 0.22 -4.11
C ASN A 120 19.12 -1.14 -3.50
N ALA A 121 18.43 -2.00 -4.25
CA ALA A 121 17.79 -3.20 -3.71
C ALA A 121 18.15 -4.46 -4.50
N ALA A 122 18.40 -5.54 -3.78
CA ALA A 122 18.33 -6.87 -4.38
C ALA A 122 16.86 -7.24 -4.60
N ALA A 123 16.54 -7.83 -5.76
CA ALA A 123 15.19 -8.30 -6.10
C ALA A 123 14.55 -9.19 -5.01
N ARG A 124 15.36 -9.83 -4.14
CA ARG A 124 14.92 -10.63 -3.00
C ARG A 124 14.10 -9.87 -1.94
N TYR A 125 14.25 -8.55 -1.82
CA TYR A 125 13.49 -7.75 -0.86
C TYR A 125 12.12 -7.37 -1.39
N ALA A 126 12.00 -7.26 -2.72
CA ALA A 126 10.74 -6.92 -3.35
C ALA A 126 9.66 -7.97 -3.06
N LYS A 127 8.48 -7.50 -2.66
CA LYS A 127 7.30 -8.32 -2.40
C LYS A 127 6.24 -7.99 -3.45
N PRO A 128 6.11 -8.79 -4.54
CA PRO A 128 5.23 -8.46 -5.67
C PRO A 128 3.79 -8.14 -5.26
N PHE A 129 3.24 -8.89 -4.29
CA PHE A 129 1.89 -8.67 -3.80
C PHE A 129 1.71 -7.31 -3.11
N VAL A 130 2.69 -6.86 -2.32
CA VAL A 130 2.66 -5.53 -1.69
C VAL A 130 2.82 -4.46 -2.78
N MET A 131 3.74 -4.66 -3.72
CA MET A 131 3.95 -3.70 -4.82
C MET A 131 2.70 -3.53 -5.69
N LEU A 132 1.98 -4.63 -5.97
CA LEU A 132 0.72 -4.60 -6.69
C LEU A 132 -0.35 -3.83 -5.92
N GLU A 133 -0.50 -4.07 -4.62
CA GLU A 133 -1.44 -3.32 -3.77
C GLU A 133 -1.10 -1.82 -3.76
N LEU A 134 0.19 -1.46 -3.66
CA LEU A 134 0.63 -0.06 -3.71
C LEU A 134 0.24 0.63 -5.02
N ILE A 135 0.46 -0.04 -6.15
CA ILE A 135 -0.01 0.44 -7.46
C ILE A 135 -1.52 0.62 -7.42
N ARG A 136 -2.31 -0.36 -6.95
CA ARG A 136 -3.77 -0.24 -6.92
C ARG A 136 -4.23 0.94 -6.07
N VAL A 137 -3.63 1.16 -4.90
CA VAL A 137 -3.92 2.30 -4.04
C VAL A 137 -3.65 3.63 -4.74
N GLU A 138 -2.62 3.77 -5.59
CA GLU A 138 -2.40 5.02 -6.35
C GLU A 138 -3.63 5.43 -7.19
N LYS A 139 -4.41 4.45 -7.69
CA LYS A 139 -5.60 4.71 -8.52
C LYS A 139 -6.70 5.35 -7.68
N ASP A 140 -6.87 4.86 -6.46
CA ASP A 140 -7.85 5.38 -5.50
C ASP A 140 -7.58 6.85 -5.14
N TYR A 141 -6.31 7.28 -5.21
CA TYR A 141 -5.90 8.68 -4.99
C TYR A 141 -5.85 9.54 -6.25
N GLY A 142 -6.23 8.98 -7.42
CA GLY A 142 -6.26 9.69 -8.69
C GLY A 142 -4.88 10.09 -9.20
N ILE A 143 -3.84 9.30 -8.89
CA ILE A 143 -2.52 9.45 -9.50
C ILE A 143 -2.67 9.21 -11.01
N PRO A 144 -2.17 10.12 -11.86
CA PRO A 144 -2.34 9.99 -13.30
C PRO A 144 -1.44 8.88 -13.86
N ASP A 145 -1.80 8.32 -15.01
CA ASP A 145 -1.11 7.17 -15.61
C ASP A 145 0.37 7.43 -15.85
N GLU A 146 0.76 8.67 -16.22
CA GLU A 146 2.18 9.02 -16.39
C GLU A 146 2.99 9.04 -15.08
N LEU A 147 2.34 8.90 -13.93
CA LEU A 147 2.96 8.74 -12.61
C LEU A 147 2.58 7.41 -11.94
N ARG A 148 1.99 6.48 -12.68
CA ARG A 148 1.71 5.12 -12.20
C ARG A 148 3.00 4.41 -11.81
N GLY A 149 3.10 3.94 -10.57
CA GLY A 149 4.29 3.34 -9.97
C GLY A 149 5.16 4.31 -9.15
N VAL A 150 4.71 5.55 -8.91
CA VAL A 150 5.46 6.53 -8.10
C VAL A 150 5.72 6.06 -6.68
N THR A 151 4.80 5.33 -6.06
CA THR A 151 4.97 4.74 -4.72
C THR A 151 6.07 3.68 -4.70
N LEU A 152 6.21 2.91 -5.77
CA LEU A 152 7.29 1.94 -5.92
C LEU A 152 8.64 2.63 -6.11
N ALA A 153 8.68 3.69 -6.92
CA ALA A 153 9.89 4.49 -7.10
C ALA A 153 10.33 5.18 -5.80
N ALA A 154 9.37 5.66 -5.00
CA ALA A 154 9.61 6.17 -3.66
C ALA A 154 10.14 5.06 -2.73
N TRP A 155 9.46 3.91 -2.64
CA TRP A 155 9.91 2.79 -1.79
C TRP A 155 11.30 2.28 -2.15
N CYS A 156 11.63 2.18 -3.43
CA CYS A 156 12.98 1.85 -3.88
C CYS A 156 14.03 2.85 -3.38
N SER A 157 13.69 4.14 -3.41
CA SER A 157 14.61 5.22 -3.01
C SER A 157 14.76 5.32 -1.50
N GLU A 158 13.68 5.12 -0.77
CA GLU A 158 13.59 5.35 0.67
C GLU A 158 14.00 4.13 1.51
N ALA A 159 13.66 2.92 1.06
CA ALA A 159 13.87 1.71 1.85
C ALA A 159 14.37 0.52 1.04
N ALA A 160 14.76 0.71 -0.23
CA ALA A 160 15.31 -0.36 -1.07
C ALA A 160 14.43 -1.63 -1.06
N TYR A 161 13.11 -1.45 -1.13
CA TYR A 161 12.09 -2.51 -1.04
C TYR A 161 12.08 -3.34 0.26
N GLN A 162 12.79 -2.94 1.30
CA GLN A 162 12.71 -3.61 2.59
C GLN A 162 11.36 -3.28 3.25
N LEU A 163 10.69 -4.31 3.76
CA LEU A 163 9.44 -4.19 4.52
C LEU A 163 9.67 -4.00 6.02
N ASP A 164 10.74 -4.62 6.53
CA ASP A 164 11.08 -4.57 7.94
C ASP A 164 11.44 -3.14 8.34
N ALA A 165 11.44 -2.84 9.64
CA ALA A 165 11.57 -1.50 10.20
C ALA A 165 12.83 -0.75 9.72
N VAL A 166 12.78 -0.21 8.50
CA VAL A 166 13.80 0.69 7.95
C VAL A 166 13.65 1.97 8.73
N VAL A 167 14.70 2.30 9.48
CA VAL A 167 14.76 3.48 10.32
C VAL A 167 15.81 4.42 9.73
N GLY A 168 15.34 5.54 9.19
CA GLY A 168 16.15 6.63 8.69
C GLY A 168 16.15 7.83 9.64
N ASP A 169 16.83 8.91 9.24
CA ASP A 169 16.84 10.19 9.94
C ASP A 169 17.05 10.09 11.46
N GLY A 170 18.00 9.24 11.88
CA GLY A 170 18.34 9.05 13.29
C GLY A 170 17.21 8.50 14.17
N GLY A 171 16.26 7.74 13.61
CA GLY A 171 15.13 7.18 14.35
C GLY A 171 13.77 7.73 13.94
N ALA A 172 13.74 8.87 13.24
CA ALA A 172 12.51 9.58 12.99
C ALA A 172 11.71 8.97 11.82
N ALA A 173 12.36 8.74 10.68
CA ALA A 173 11.71 8.20 9.50
C ALA A 173 11.58 6.67 9.61
N ILE A 174 10.36 6.15 9.40
CA ILE A 174 10.07 4.71 9.55
C ILE A 174 9.30 4.18 8.32
N GLY A 175 9.63 2.95 7.93
CA GLY A 175 8.84 2.14 7.01
C GLY A 175 9.19 2.35 5.53
N ILE A 176 8.35 1.79 4.66
CA ILE A 176 8.63 1.68 3.23
C ILE A 176 8.78 3.05 2.52
N LEU A 177 8.14 4.10 3.04
CA LEU A 177 8.21 5.46 2.50
C LEU A 177 8.91 6.43 3.44
N GLN A 178 9.64 5.91 4.45
CA GLN A 178 10.43 6.72 5.39
C GLN A 178 9.62 7.89 6.00
N LEU A 179 8.40 7.60 6.46
CA LEU A 179 7.50 8.63 6.94
C LEU A 179 7.98 9.21 8.27
N HIS A 180 8.13 10.53 8.33
CA HIS A 180 8.43 11.26 9.56
C HIS A 180 7.18 11.32 10.49
N PRO A 181 7.33 11.32 11.83
CA PRO A 181 6.20 11.32 12.76
C PRO A 181 5.24 12.50 12.55
N GLN A 182 5.79 13.66 12.19
CA GLN A 182 5.02 14.87 11.90
C GLN A 182 4.12 14.72 10.66
N LEU A 183 4.55 13.93 9.67
CA LEU A 183 3.74 13.68 8.46
C LEU A 183 2.66 12.63 8.77
N ALA A 184 3.04 11.57 9.50
CA ALA A 184 2.12 10.52 9.94
C ALA A 184 1.02 11.05 10.88
N SER A 185 1.33 12.01 11.75
CA SER A 185 0.32 12.60 12.65
C SER A 185 -0.80 13.34 11.90
N LEU A 186 -0.55 13.86 10.69
CA LEU A 186 -1.58 14.49 9.86
C LEU A 186 -2.63 13.49 9.37
N CYS A 187 -2.30 12.20 9.36
CA CYS A 187 -3.16 11.08 8.99
C CYS A 187 -3.88 10.47 10.22
N GLY A 188 -3.62 10.96 11.43
CA GLY A 188 -4.34 10.55 12.64
C GLY A 188 -3.89 9.24 13.28
N ALA A 189 -2.84 8.59 12.77
CA ALA A 189 -2.33 7.33 13.33
C ALA A 189 -0.79 7.23 13.21
N PRO A 190 -0.01 7.67 14.20
CA PRO A 190 1.47 7.66 14.13
C PRO A 190 2.10 6.28 13.86
N ASP A 191 1.42 5.21 14.28
CA ASP A 191 1.90 3.83 14.15
C ASP A 191 1.70 3.25 12.75
N LEU A 192 0.95 3.95 11.87
CA LEU A 192 0.75 3.54 10.47
C LEU A 192 2.05 3.39 9.69
N ARG A 193 3.14 3.99 10.17
CA ARG A 193 4.45 3.98 9.51
C ARG A 193 5.04 2.57 9.41
N HIS A 194 4.61 1.64 10.27
CA HIS A 194 5.04 0.25 10.25
C HIS A 194 4.23 -0.61 9.27
N ASP A 195 3.05 -0.16 8.86
CA ASP A 195 2.23 -0.86 7.89
C ASP A 195 2.51 -0.31 6.48
N PRO A 196 2.95 -1.14 5.52
CA PRO A 196 3.30 -0.68 4.18
C PRO A 196 2.16 0.05 3.47
N ILE A 197 0.94 -0.49 3.58
CA ILE A 197 -0.22 0.01 2.84
C ILE A 197 -0.76 1.27 3.51
N ALA A 198 -0.88 1.29 4.84
CA ALA A 198 -1.31 2.47 5.59
C ALA A 198 -0.30 3.62 5.45
N SER A 199 1.01 3.32 5.45
CA SER A 199 2.07 4.28 5.14
C SER A 199 1.88 4.89 3.75
N ALA A 200 1.66 4.06 2.72
CA ALA A 200 1.41 4.54 1.37
C ALA A 200 0.14 5.37 1.24
N GLN A 201 -0.96 4.96 1.86
CA GLN A 201 -2.21 5.73 1.91
C GLN A 201 -2.00 7.10 2.56
N CYS A 202 -1.29 7.16 3.68
CA CYS A 202 -0.97 8.43 4.35
C CYS A 202 -0.09 9.34 3.49
N TRP A 203 0.90 8.77 2.81
CA TRP A 203 1.76 9.50 1.88
C TRP A 203 0.98 10.05 0.69
N LEU A 204 0.17 9.21 0.03
CA LEU A 204 -0.68 9.58 -1.11
C LEU A 204 -1.75 10.61 -0.72
N TRP A 205 -2.33 10.50 0.48
CA TRP A 205 -3.25 11.51 1.01
C TRP A 205 -2.57 12.87 1.16
N ASN A 206 -1.36 12.91 1.72
CA ASN A 206 -0.59 14.14 1.81
C ASN A 206 -0.20 14.68 0.42
N LEU A 207 0.17 13.80 -0.50
CA LEU A 207 0.48 14.15 -1.88
C LEU A 207 -0.72 14.83 -2.56
N ARG A 208 -1.92 14.24 -2.43
CA ARG A 208 -3.17 14.80 -2.96
C ARG A 208 -3.49 16.17 -2.38
N ARG A 209 -3.28 16.36 -1.07
CA ARG A 209 -3.44 17.67 -0.41
C ARG A 209 -2.49 18.72 -0.98
N ILE A 210 -1.23 18.34 -1.22
CA ILE A 210 -0.23 19.23 -1.82
C ILE A 210 -0.56 19.50 -3.29
N TYR A 211 -1.09 18.51 -4.01
CA TYR A 211 -1.53 18.65 -5.39
C TYR A 211 -2.57 19.76 -5.56
N ALA A 212 -3.54 19.89 -4.65
CA ALA A 212 -4.51 20.99 -4.68
C ALA A 212 -3.86 22.39 -4.60
N LYS A 213 -2.68 22.49 -4.00
CA LYS A 213 -1.88 23.73 -4.00
C LYS A 213 -1.06 23.85 -5.29
N SER A 214 -0.36 22.78 -5.70
CA SER A 214 0.52 22.83 -6.87
C SER A 214 -0.26 23.01 -8.18
N SER A 215 -1.48 22.49 -8.30
CA SER A 215 -2.34 22.65 -9.48
C SER A 215 -2.76 24.10 -9.73
N ARG A 216 -2.80 24.94 -8.69
CA ARG A 216 -3.03 26.38 -8.79
C ARG A 216 -1.79 27.17 -9.20
N MET A 217 -0.60 26.63 -8.96
CA MET A 217 0.68 27.32 -9.17
C MET A 217 1.41 26.85 -10.43
N CYS A 218 1.20 25.59 -10.82
CA CYS A 218 1.91 24.91 -11.90
C CYS A 218 0.95 24.54 -13.01
N ARG A 219 1.49 24.35 -14.23
CA ARG A 219 0.70 23.79 -15.34
C ARG A 219 0.19 22.39 -14.97
N PRO A 220 -1.01 21.98 -15.43
CA PRO A 220 -1.62 20.70 -15.04
C PRO A 220 -0.68 19.50 -15.15
N LYS A 221 0.03 19.36 -16.28
CA LYS A 221 1.01 18.29 -16.54
C LYS A 221 2.21 18.22 -15.58
N ASN A 222 2.47 19.30 -14.84
CA ASN A 222 3.59 19.38 -13.88
C ASN A 222 3.11 19.41 -12.43
N ALA A 223 1.80 19.59 -12.18
CA ALA A 223 1.27 19.83 -10.85
C ALA A 223 1.52 18.63 -9.91
N TRP A 224 1.31 17.40 -10.39
CA TRP A 224 1.61 16.20 -9.59
C TRP A 224 3.09 16.02 -9.31
N LYS A 225 3.96 16.22 -10.32
CA LYS A 225 5.42 16.16 -10.15
C LYS A 225 5.93 17.20 -9.15
N ALA A 226 5.37 18.41 -9.20
CA ALA A 226 5.66 19.46 -8.24
C ALA A 226 5.14 19.09 -6.84
N ALA A 227 3.94 18.50 -6.73
CA ALA A 227 3.40 18.08 -5.45
C ALA A 227 4.27 17.03 -4.76
N GLU A 228 4.73 16.04 -5.52
CA GLU A 228 5.60 14.99 -5.01
C GLU A 228 6.96 15.61 -4.59
N LEU A 229 7.57 16.45 -5.43
CA LEU A 229 8.80 17.17 -5.07
C LEU A 229 8.66 17.97 -3.77
N TRP A 230 7.53 18.66 -3.58
CA TRP A 230 7.30 19.48 -2.38
C TRP A 230 7.07 18.62 -1.14
N LEU A 231 6.46 17.44 -1.30
CA LEU A 231 6.29 16.45 -0.26
C LEU A 231 7.64 15.88 0.17
N SER A 232 8.46 15.40 -0.78
CA SER A 232 9.75 14.76 -0.50
C SER A 232 10.82 15.73 0.03
N GLN A 233 10.78 17.02 -0.34
CA GLN A 233 11.76 18.01 0.12
C GLN A 233 11.33 18.84 1.36
N GLY A 234 10.11 18.64 1.86
CA GLY A 234 9.64 19.33 3.06
C GLY A 234 9.48 20.86 2.91
N GLY A 235 9.05 21.35 1.74
CA GLY A 235 8.61 22.74 1.48
C GLY A 235 9.62 23.89 1.67
N LYS A 236 10.76 23.69 2.34
CA LYS A 236 11.63 24.78 2.83
C LYS A 236 12.99 24.91 2.15
N LYS A 237 13.58 23.83 1.61
CA LYS A 237 15.00 23.86 1.25
C LYS A 237 15.33 24.51 -0.09
N SER A 238 14.39 24.64 -1.02
CA SER A 238 14.72 25.17 -2.36
C SER A 238 13.59 25.89 -3.12
N GLY A 239 12.51 26.25 -2.41
CA GLY A 239 11.35 26.91 -2.98
C GLY A 239 10.48 26.00 -3.85
N TYR A 240 9.27 26.48 -4.15
CA TYR A 240 8.29 25.78 -4.98
C TYR A 240 8.68 25.86 -6.46
N SER A 241 9.26 24.81 -7.02
CA SER A 241 9.58 24.75 -8.46
C SER A 241 8.62 23.85 -9.22
N CYS A 242 7.99 24.38 -10.28
CA CYS A 242 7.15 23.62 -11.20
C CYS A 242 7.93 22.92 -12.32
N LYS A 243 9.26 23.09 -12.38
CA LYS A 243 10.14 22.52 -13.43
C LYS A 243 11.06 21.43 -12.91
N ARG A 244 11.29 21.37 -11.59
CA ARG A 244 12.10 20.33 -10.97
C ARG A 244 11.24 19.10 -10.68
N VAL A 245 11.90 17.97 -10.60
CA VAL A 245 11.32 16.68 -10.21
C VAL A 245 12.13 16.12 -9.05
N SER A 246 11.53 15.29 -8.20
CA SER A 246 12.28 14.56 -7.17
C SER A 246 13.11 13.45 -7.80
N SER A 247 13.97 12.83 -6.97
CA SER A 247 14.60 11.56 -7.31
C SER A 247 13.58 10.44 -7.56
N HIS A 248 12.46 10.41 -6.84
CA HIS A 248 11.41 9.40 -7.01
C HIS A 248 10.78 9.49 -8.40
N VAL A 249 10.37 10.69 -8.82
CA VAL A 249 9.78 10.93 -10.15
C VAL A 249 10.81 10.72 -11.26
N ALA A 250 12.05 11.19 -11.08
CA ALA A 250 13.11 10.96 -12.06
C ALA A 250 13.38 9.46 -12.31
N ARG A 251 13.37 8.67 -11.23
CA ARG A 251 13.49 7.21 -11.28
C ARG A 251 12.29 6.57 -11.99
N LEU A 252 11.07 7.00 -11.67
CA LEU A 252 9.87 6.50 -12.35
C LEU A 252 9.92 6.77 -13.86
N GLU A 253 10.28 7.99 -14.26
CA GLU A 253 10.41 8.33 -15.68
C GLU A 253 11.48 7.50 -16.39
N GLN A 254 12.56 7.14 -15.69
CA GLN A 254 13.55 6.19 -16.20
C GLN A 254 12.95 4.81 -16.43
N TRP A 255 12.13 4.32 -15.50
CA TRP A 255 11.44 3.04 -15.64
C TRP A 255 10.45 3.03 -16.80
N HIS A 256 9.62 4.06 -16.93
CA HIS A 256 8.68 4.18 -18.05
C HIS A 256 9.40 4.21 -19.41
N ARG A 257 10.54 4.91 -19.52
CA ARG A 257 11.38 4.85 -20.73
C ARG A 257 11.93 3.44 -20.99
N GLY A 258 12.25 2.68 -19.94
CA GLY A 258 12.66 1.29 -20.04
C GLY A 258 11.55 0.40 -20.63
N LEU A 259 10.38 0.43 -20.01
CA LEU A 259 9.18 -0.29 -20.44
C LEU A 259 8.80 0.02 -21.90
N ALA A 260 8.81 1.29 -22.28
CA ALA A 260 8.51 1.71 -23.65
C ALA A 260 9.51 1.13 -24.67
N ARG A 261 10.79 1.03 -24.31
CA ARG A 261 11.81 0.44 -25.18
C ARG A 261 11.63 -1.07 -25.33
N GLU A 262 11.30 -1.79 -24.26
CA GLU A 262 11.04 -3.23 -24.31
C GLU A 262 9.86 -3.55 -25.25
N GLU A 263 8.81 -2.72 -25.19
CA GLU A 263 7.63 -2.86 -26.05
C GLU A 263 7.94 -2.61 -27.53
N GLN A 264 8.75 -1.59 -27.82
CA GLN A 264 9.23 -1.32 -29.18
C GLN A 264 10.05 -2.49 -29.72
N VAL A 265 10.94 -3.07 -28.90
CA VAL A 265 11.75 -4.23 -29.28
C VAL A 265 10.88 -5.47 -29.51
N ALA A 266 9.93 -5.75 -28.63
CA ALA A 266 8.98 -6.85 -28.78
C ALA A 266 8.15 -6.71 -30.07
N SER A 267 7.62 -5.51 -30.32
CA SER A 267 6.86 -5.19 -31.53
C SER A 267 7.69 -5.33 -32.81
N ALA A 268 8.97 -4.97 -32.77
CA ALA A 268 9.88 -5.13 -33.90
C ALA A 268 10.21 -6.61 -34.18
N ARG A 269 10.30 -7.46 -33.15
CA ARG A 269 10.52 -8.90 -33.28
C ARG A 269 9.31 -9.62 -33.86
N ALA A 270 8.10 -9.26 -33.43
CA ALA A 270 6.86 -9.88 -33.92
C ALA A 270 6.57 -9.63 -35.41
N LYS A 271 7.24 -8.64 -36.03
CA LYS A 271 7.12 -8.33 -37.46
C LYS A 271 8.11 -9.09 -38.34
N ARG A 272 9.05 -9.82 -37.74
CA ARG A 272 10.04 -10.65 -38.46
C ARG A 272 9.52 -12.07 -38.59
#